data_AF-A0A956CR04-F1
#
_entry.id   AF-A0A956CR04-F1
#
_cell.length_a   1.000
_cell.length_b   1.000
_cell.length_c   1.000
_cell.angle_alpha   90.00
_cell.angle_beta   90.00
_cell.angle_gamma   90.00
#
_symmetry.space_group_name_H-M   'P 1'
#
loop_
_entity.id
_entity.type
_entity.pdbx_description
1 polymer ?
#
loop_
_entity_poly.entity_id
_entity_poly.type
_entity_poly.pdbx_seq_one_letter_code
_entity_poly.pdbx_strand_id
1 'polypeptide(L)' 'LEYPQYTRPREYRGEAVPDALLSGDHARIRKWRRERALERTLHRRPDMLEAAPLDQADEAFLRGLGWKGGR' A
#
# COMPACT_ATOMS: atom_id res chain seq x y z
N LEU A 1 -9.83 -2.98 -1.32
CA LEU A 1 -8.42 -3.37 -1.18
C LEU A 1 -8.04 -3.24 0.29
N GLU A 2 -7.74 -4.35 0.96
CA GLU A 2 -7.32 -4.31 2.36
C GLU A 2 -5.84 -3.96 2.47
N TYR A 3 -5.52 -2.98 3.32
CA TYR A 3 -4.17 -2.64 3.72
C TYR A 3 -3.76 -3.41 4.98
N PRO A 4 -2.46 -3.58 5.25
CA PRO A 4 -2.01 -4.25 6.46
C PRO A 4 -2.46 -3.45 7.69
N GLN A 5 -3.11 -4.13 8.64
CA GLN A 5 -3.56 -3.55 9.90
C GLN A 5 -2.50 -3.81 10.96
N TYR A 6 -2.06 -2.74 11.64
CA TYR A 6 -1.13 -2.84 12.77
C TYR A 6 -1.88 -2.48 14.03
N THR A 7 -1.72 -3.31 15.05
CA THR A 7 -2.20 -3.06 16.40
C THR A 7 -1.01 -3.12 17.36
N ARG A 8 -1.22 -2.67 18.59
CA ARG A 8 -0.18 -2.78 19.63
C ARG A 8 0.13 -4.26 19.90
N PRO A 9 1.39 -4.64 20.21
CA PRO A 9 2.58 -3.81 20.47
C PRO A 9 3.33 -3.32 19.22
N ARG A 10 4.22 -2.32 19.39
CA ARG A 10 5.00 -1.68 18.30
C ARG A 10 5.91 -2.63 17.54
N GLU A 11 6.32 -3.73 18.17
CA GLU A 11 7.05 -4.82 17.55
C GLU A 11 6.31 -6.11 17.87
N TYR A 12 5.95 -6.85 16.84
CA TYR A 12 5.29 -8.14 17.00
C TYR A 12 6.00 -9.17 16.13
N ARG A 13 6.53 -10.23 16.75
CA ARG A 13 7.28 -11.30 16.09
C ARG A 13 8.49 -10.82 15.24
N GLY A 14 9.14 -9.74 15.66
CA GLY A 14 10.29 -9.15 14.93
C GLY A 14 9.90 -8.24 13.76
N GLU A 15 8.61 -8.05 13.51
CA GLU A 15 8.11 -7.03 12.58
C GLU A 15 7.80 -5.75 13.35
N ALA A 16 8.56 -4.69 13.06
CA ALA A 16 8.33 -3.36 13.61
C ALA A 16 7.23 -2.63 12.84
N VAL A 17 6.41 -1.88 13.57
CA VAL A 17 5.45 -0.95 12.96
C VAL A 17 6.22 0.07 12.12
N PRO A 18 5.87 0.25 10.84
CA PRO A 18 6.53 1.21 9.95
C PRO A 18 6.57 2.62 10.54
N ASP A 19 7.69 3.33 10.38
CA ASP A 19 7.86 4.71 10.87
C ASP A 19 6.80 5.68 10.32
N ALA A 20 6.29 5.40 9.12
CA ALA A 20 5.18 6.14 8.51
C ALA A 20 3.89 6.11 9.36
N LEU A 21 3.70 5.07 10.18
CA LEU A 21 2.58 4.94 11.11
C LEU A 21 2.89 5.53 12.50
N LEU A 22 4.16 5.82 12.80
CA LEU A 22 4.61 6.36 14.08
C LEU A 22 4.69 7.89 14.10
N SER A 23 4.79 8.54 12.93
CA SER A 23 5.02 9.99 12.84
C SER A 23 3.79 10.86 13.17
N GLY A 24 2.61 10.27 13.36
CA GLY A 24 1.35 11.00 13.60
C GLY A 24 0.84 11.83 12.40
N ASP A 25 1.48 11.74 11.24
CA ASP A 25 1.07 12.47 10.04
C ASP A 25 -0.03 11.67 9.31
N HIS A 26 -1.27 12.11 9.48
CA HIS A 26 -2.44 11.43 8.91
C HIS A 26 -2.39 11.36 7.37
N ALA A 27 -1.76 12.34 6.70
CA ALA A 27 -1.64 12.32 5.24
C ALA A 27 -0.63 11.25 4.79
N ARG A 28 0.53 11.16 5.45
CA ARG A 28 1.52 10.10 5.21
C ARG A 28 0.97 8.72 5.51
N ILE A 29 0.22 8.57 6.60
CA ILE A 29 -0.42 7.29 6.97
C ILE A 29 -1.40 6.85 5.88
N ARG A 30 -2.24 7.75 5.37
CA ARG A 30 -3.19 7.43 4.29
C ARG A 30 -2.46 7.01 3.01
N LYS A 31 -1.42 7.76 2.63
CA LYS A 31 -0.59 7.43 1.46
C LYS A 31 0.06 6.05 1.61
N TRP A 32 0.68 5.79 2.75
CA TRP A 32 1.33 4.51 3.04
C TRP A 32 0.35 3.33 3.00
N ARG A 33 -0.85 3.50 3.59
CA ARG A 33 -1.90 2.47 3.56
C ARG A 33 -2.35 2.18 2.13
N ARG A 34 -2.49 3.21 1.30
CA ARG A 34 -2.85 3.09 -0.12
C ARG A 34 -1.76 2.33 -0.89
N GLU A 35 -0.50 2.76 -0.79
CA GLU A 35 0.65 2.13 -1.42
C GLU A 35 0.76 0.64 -1.05
N ARG A 36 0.61 0.29 0.23
CA ARG A 36 0.64 -1.12 0.67
C ARG A 36 -0.54 -1.95 0.19
N ALA A 37 -1.74 -1.36 0.12
CA ALA A 37 -2.89 -2.04 -0.47
C ALA A 37 -2.65 -2.35 -1.94
N LEU A 38 -2.08 -1.40 -2.69
CA LEU A 38 -1.75 -1.55 -4.11
C LEU A 38 -0.67 -2.60 -4.33
N GLU A 39 0.43 -2.54 -3.59
CA GLU A 39 1.51 -3.53 -3.62
C GLU A 39 0.97 -4.94 -3.34
N ARG A 40 0.19 -5.12 -2.26
CA ARG A 40 -0.41 -6.42 -1.93
C ARG A 40 -1.36 -6.92 -3.01
N THR A 41 -2.11 -6.01 -3.62
CA THR A 41 -3.02 -6.33 -4.72
C THR A 41 -2.23 -6.73 -5.96
N LEU A 42 -1.17 -6.01 -6.31
CA LEU A 42 -0.30 -6.33 -7.44
C LEU A 42 0.28 -7.75 -7.34
N HIS A 43 0.73 -8.15 -6.14
CA HIS A 43 1.30 -9.48 -5.93
C HIS A 43 0.26 -10.61 -5.90
N ARG A 44 -0.96 -10.35 -5.40
CA ARG A 44 -1.96 -11.42 -5.21
C ARG A 44 -3.01 -11.49 -6.31
N ARG A 45 -3.47 -10.33 -6.78
CA ARG A 45 -4.60 -10.14 -7.70
C ARG A 45 -4.38 -8.91 -8.58
N PRO A 46 -3.41 -8.93 -9.51
CA PRO A 46 -3.14 -7.81 -10.40
C PRO A 46 -4.36 -7.44 -11.27
N ASP A 47 -5.27 -8.39 -11.51
CA ASP A 47 -6.56 -8.20 -12.17
C ASP A 47 -7.46 -7.16 -11.50
N MET A 48 -7.41 -7.05 -10.17
CA MET A 48 -8.21 -6.06 -9.43
C MET A 48 -7.71 -4.63 -9.63
N LEU A 49 -6.45 -4.44 -10.02
CA LEU A 49 -5.89 -3.11 -10.25
C LEU A 49 -6.46 -2.47 -11.51
N GLU A 50 -6.78 -3.27 -12.53
CA GLU A 50 -7.40 -2.76 -13.77
C GLU A 50 -8.84 -2.30 -13.57
N ALA A 51 -9.56 -2.89 -12.62
CA ALA A 51 -10.93 -2.52 -12.27
C ALA A 51 -11.02 -1.49 -11.14
N ALA A 52 -9.90 -1.16 -10.50
CA ALA A 52 -9.87 -0.21 -9.39
C ALA A 52 -9.68 1.22 -9.91
N PRO A 53 -10.30 2.23 -9.26
CA PRO A 53 -9.97 3.63 -9.53
C PRO A 53 -8.58 3.92 -8.97
N LEU A 54 -7.58 3.98 -9.85
CA LEU A 54 -6.20 4.35 -9.56
C LEU A 54 -5.98 5.82 -9.90
N ASP A 55 -5.40 6.58 -8.97
CA ASP A 55 -4.94 7.94 -9.25
C ASP A 55 -3.58 7.92 -9.96
N GLN A 56 -3.18 9.03 -10.56
CA GLN A 56 -1.88 9.16 -11.24
C GLN A 56 -0.69 8.80 -10.31
N ALA A 57 -0.79 9.10 -9.02
CA ALA A 57 0.19 8.73 -8.01
C ALA A 57 0.23 7.21 -7.75
N ASP A 58 -0.94 6.56 -7.75
CA ASP A 58 -1.06 5.11 -7.57
C ASP A 58 -0.45 4.38 -8.76
N GLU A 59 -0.75 4.82 -9.99
CA GLU A 59 -0.15 4.27 -11.21
C GLU A 59 1.36 4.44 -11.24
N ALA A 60 1.88 5.62 -10.88
CA ALA A 60 3.31 5.88 -10.82
C ALA A 60 4.02 4.93 -9.83
N PHE A 61 3.41 4.72 -8.66
CA PHE A 61 3.89 3.78 -7.66
C PHE A 61 3.89 2.33 -8.18
N LEU A 62 2.78 1.88 -8.76
CA LEU A 62 2.63 0.54 -9.33
C LEU A 62 3.60 0.29 -10.49
N ARG A 63 3.81 1.27 -11.38
CA ARG A 63 4.81 1.19 -12.46
C ARG A 63 6.22 1.01 -11.91
N GLY A 64 6.57 1.69 -10.82
CA GLY A 64 7.84 1.49 -10.12
C GLY A 64 8.02 0.07 -9.57
N LEU A 65 6.93 -0.61 -9.21
CA LEU A 65 6.93 -2.02 -8.77
C LEU A 65 6.90 -3.03 -9.93
N GLY A 66 6.85 -2.56 -11.18
CA GLY A 66 6.82 -3.43 -12.37
C GLY A 66 5.40 -3.82 -12.83
N TRP A 67 4.35 -3.14 -12.34
CA TRP A 67 3.01 -3.27 -12.91
C TRP A 67 3.00 -2.73 -14.34
N LYS A 68 2.56 -3.56 -15.28
CA LYS A 68 2.47 -3.24 -16.71
C LYS A 68 1.02 -3.07 -17.20
N GLY A 69 0.04 -3.13 -16.29
CA GLY A 69 -1.39 -3.04 -16.61
C GLY A 69 -1.87 -1.58 -16.69
N GLY A 70 -2.89 -1.33 -17.51
CA GLY A 70 -3.37 0.00 -17.89
C GLY A 70 -3.26 0.17 -19.41
N ARG A 71 -4.34 -0.18 -20.12
CA ARG A 71 -4.49 0.01 -21.56
C ARG A 71 -5.00 1.42 -21.85
#